data_AF-A0A924ETM2-F1
#
_entry.id   AF-A0A924ETM2-F1
#
_cell.length_a   1.000
_cell.length_b   1.000
_cell.length_c   1.000
_cell.angle_alpha   90.00
_cell.angle_beta   90.00
_cell.angle_gamma   90.00
#
_symmetry.space_group_name_H-M   'P 1'
#
loop_
_entity.id
_entity.type
_entity.pdbx_description
1 polymer ?
#
loop_
_entity_poly.entity_id
_entity_poly.type
_entity_poly.pdbx_seq_one_letter_code
_entity_poly.pdbx_strand_id
1 'polypeptide(L)' 'MEYDITIEIPKGHRNKYEVDHATGRIRLDRLLFTTTRYPADYGYVEDTLGEDG' A
#
# COMPACT_ATOMS: atom_id res chain seq x y z
N MET A 1 20.40 5.46 6.99
CA MET A 1 19.51 4.49 7.64
C MET A 1 18.68 3.88 6.54
N GLU A 2 18.57 2.56 6.54
CA GLU A 2 17.91 1.78 5.49
C GLU A 2 16.72 1.08 6.11
N TYR A 3 15.64 0.93 5.35
CA TYR A 3 14.39 0.35 5.80
C TYR A 3 13.80 -0.52 4.70
N ASP A 4 13.20 -1.63 5.09
CA ASP A 4 12.45 -2.48 4.18
C ASP A 4 11.04 -1.91 3.98
N ILE A 5 10.64 -1.79 2.71
CA ILE A 5 9.34 -1.25 2.31
C ILE A 5 8.62 -2.33 1.51
N THR A 6 7.44 -2.74 1.97
CA THR A 6 6.57 -3.62 1.21
C THR A 6 5.69 -2.80 0.30
N ILE A 7 5.83 -3.01 -1.02
CA ILE A 7 5.05 -2.31 -2.04
C ILE A 7 3.68 -2.99 -2.19
N GLU A 8 2.63 -2.25 -1.87
CA GLU A 8 1.24 -2.69 -2.01
C GLU A 8 0.69 -2.34 -3.39
N ILE A 9 1.02 -1.16 -3.90
CA ILE A 9 0.45 -0.61 -5.13
C ILE A 9 1.59 -0.13 -6.02
N PRO A 10 1.86 -0.83 -7.14
CA PRO A 10 2.86 -0.37 -8.09
C PRO A 10 2.43 0.94 -8.78
N LYS A 11 3.40 1.70 -9.24
CA LYS A 11 3.19 2.95 -9.97
C LYS A 11 2.26 2.76 -11.16
N GLY A 12 1.31 3.68 -11.32
CA GLY A 12 0.38 3.71 -12.45
C GLY A 12 -0.88 2.87 -12.25
N HIS A 13 -1.01 2.16 -11.13
CA HIS A 13 -2.20 1.37 -10.82
C HIS A 13 -3.35 2.23 -10.27
N ARG A 14 -4.58 1.77 -10.52
CA ARG A 14 -5.84 2.36 -10.02
C ARG A 14 -6.50 1.52 -8.95
N ASN A 15 -6.07 0.27 -8.79
CA ASN A 15 -6.55 -0.60 -7.73
C ASN A 15 -5.77 -0.23 -6.48
N LYS A 16 -6.50 0.18 -5.44
CA LYS A 16 -5.93 0.36 -4.12
C LYS A 16 -5.91 -1.00 -3.44
N TYR A 17 -4.73 -1.62 -3.46
CA TYR A 17 -4.44 -2.81 -2.68
C TYR A 17 -3.95 -2.40 -1.31
N GLU A 18 -4.21 -3.24 -0.32
CA GLU A 18 -3.70 -3.13 1.04
C GLU A 18 -3.29 -4.51 1.53
N VAL A 19 -2.28 -4.56 2.38
CA VAL A 19 -1.93 -5.75 3.13
C VAL A 19 -2.81 -5.83 4.37
N ASP A 20 -3.45 -6.97 4.57
CA ASP A 20 -4.08 -7.30 5.83
C ASP A 20 -2.98 -7.67 6.84
N HIS A 21 -2.62 -6.73 7.72
CA HIS A 21 -1.54 -6.90 8.71
C HIS A 21 -1.76 -8.08 9.67
N ALA A 22 -2.98 -8.62 9.82
CA ALA A 22 -3.22 -9.82 10.61
C ALA A 22 -2.84 -11.11 9.88
N THR A 23 -2.90 -11.12 8.54
CA THR A 23 -2.67 -12.33 7.72
C THR A 23 -1.51 -12.25 6.75
N GLY A 24 -0.95 -11.04 6.52
CA GLY A 24 0.08 -10.75 5.53
C GLY A 24 -0.38 -10.86 4.07
N ARG A 25 -1.69 -10.96 3.82
CA ARG A 25 -2.23 -11.15 2.46
C ARG A 25 -2.62 -9.82 1.82
N ILE A 26 -2.34 -9.68 0.53
CA ILE A 26 -2.81 -8.56 -0.27
C ILE A 26 -4.32 -8.70 -0.51
N ARG A 27 -5.06 -7.62 -0.25
CA ARG A 27 -6.50 -7.50 -0.48
C ARG A 27 -6.75 -6.27 -1.35
N LEU A 28 -7.71 -6.38 -2.27
CA LEU A 28 -8.22 -5.23 -2.97
C LEU A 28 -9.16 -4.48 -2.03
N ASP A 29 -8.75 -3.31 -1.55
CA ASP A 29 -9.61 -2.41 -0.77
C ASP A 29 -10.68 -1.80 -1.69
N ARG A 30 -10.24 -1.11 -2.76
CA ARG A 30 -11.16 -0.51 -3.74
C ARG A 30 -10.52 -0.17 -5.07
N LEU A 31 -11.35 0.11 -6.07
CA LEU A 31 -10.95 0.87 -7.24
C LEU A 31 -11.01 2.38 -6.92
N LEU A 32 -10.00 3.14 -7.34
CA LEU A 32 -10.05 4.60 -7.20
C LEU A 32 -11.26 5.18 -7.96
N PHE A 33 -12.06 5.97 -7.25
CA PHE A 33 -13.28 6.60 -7.78
C PHE A 33 -13.01 7.59 -8.91
N THR A 34 -11.83 8.21 -8.91
CA THR A 34 -11.37 9.12 -9.96
C THR A 34 -10.50 8.39 -10.98
N THR A 35 -10.27 9.01 -12.13
CA THR A 35 -9.33 8.52 -13.16
C THR A 35 -7.87 8.78 -12.80
N THR A 36 -7.56 8.92 -11.51
CA THR A 36 -6.19 9.05 -11.01
C THR A 36 -5.52 7.69 -10.91
N ARG A 37 -4.19 7.72 -10.82
CA ARG A 37 -3.31 6.56 -10.66
C ARG A 37 -2.28 6.91 -9.61
N TYR A 38 -1.76 5.90 -8.91
CA TYR A 38 -0.63 6.12 -7.99
C TYR A 38 0.59 6.62 -8.78
N PRO A 39 1.19 7.77 -8.41
CA PRO A 39 2.27 8.39 -9.18
C PRO A 39 3.63 7.71 -8.98
N ALA A 40 3.76 6.91 -7.92
CA ALA A 40 4.94 6.13 -7.54
C ALA A 40 4.50 4.80 -6.93
N ASP A 41 5.46 3.90 -6.72
CA ASP A 41 5.24 2.69 -5.93
C ASP A 41 4.89 3.10 -4.50
N TYR A 42 3.82 2.51 -3.96
CA TYR A 42 3.26 2.87 -2.67
C TYR A 42 3.14 1.63 -1.77
N GLY A 43 3.38 1.83 -0.48
CA GLY A 43 3.29 0.81 0.54
C GLY A 43 3.68 1.34 1.91
N TYR A 44 4.07 0.46 2.82
CA TYR A 44 4.42 0.78 4.21
C TYR A 44 5.81 0.26 4.59
N VAL A 45 6.37 0.80 5.67
CA VAL A 45 7.66 0.36 6.24
C VAL A 45 7.41 -0.83 7.17
N GLU A 46 8.13 -1.92 6.95
CA GLU A 46 8.01 -3.12 7.77
C GLU A 46 8.35 -2.85 9.25
N ASP A 47 7.69 -3.58 10.16
CA ASP A 47 7.89 -3.51 11.61
C ASP A 47 7.72 -2.10 12.23
N THR A 48 6.81 -1.29 11.67
CA THR A 48 6.48 0.04 12.21
C THR A 48 5.02 0.16 12.66
N LEU A 49 4.77 1.10 13.58
CA LEU A 49 3.43 1.52 13.98
C LEU A 49 3.37 3.05 13.86
N GLY A 50 2.46 3.54 13.01
CA GLY A 50 2.22 4.97 12.82
C GLY A 50 1.48 5.59 14.00
N GLU A 51 1.34 6.93 13.99
CA GLU A 51 0.54 7.64 14.99
C GLU A 51 -0.98 7.44 14.78
N ASP A 52 -1.37 6.99 13.59
CA ASP A 52 -2.75 6.69 13.18
C ASP A 52 -3.19 5.24 13.47
N GLY A 53 -2.29 4.40 14.00
CA GLY A 53 -2.56 3.02 14.41
C GLY A 53 -2.39 2.00 13.29
#